data_AF-A0A7J4V153-F1
#
_entry.id   AF-A0A7J4V153-F1
#
_cell.length_a   1.000
_cell.length_b   1.000
_cell.length_c   1.000
_cell.angle_alpha   90.00
_cell.angle_beta   90.00
_cell.angle_gamma   90.00
#
_symmetry.space_group_name_H-M   'P 1'
#
loop_
_entity.id
_entity.type
_entity.pdbx_description
1 polymer ?
#
loop_
_entity_poly.entity_id
_entity_poly.type
_entity_poly.pdbx_seq_one_letter_code
_entity_poly.pdbx_strand_id
1 'polypeptide(L)'
;GIIIGSPTYYGLPAAEVKSLLDKSVKHHGKLSGKVGGAFASSANIGGGNETTVLAILEALLIHGRTICGDSKGDHYGPVSIEKPDDRVEKVCVRYGKRVAALTKKLHG
;
A
#
# COMPACT_ATOMS: atom_id res chain seq x y z
N GLY A 1 6.70 -10.01 1.83
CA GLY A 1 6.11 -8.74 2.31
C GLY A 1 4.60 -8.86 2.37
N ILE A 2 3.92 -7.82 2.82
CA ILE A 2 2.46 -7.66 2.67
C ILE A 2 2.21 -6.37 1.89
N ILE A 3 1.27 -6.39 0.96
CA ILE A 3 0.75 -5.20 0.29
C ILE A 3 -0.73 -5.09 0.65
N ILE A 4 -1.17 -3.95 1.16
CA ILE A 4 -2.57 -3.70 1.56
C ILE A 4 -3.21 -2.74 0.56
N GLY A 5 -4.39 -3.08 0.05
CA GLY A 5 -5.16 -2.24 -0.85
C GLY A 5 -6.47 -1.77 -0.23
N SER A 6 -6.94 -0.60 -0.63
CA SER A 6 -8.27 -0.12 -0.25
C SER A 6 -8.87 0.82 -1.30
N PRO A 7 -10.19 0.74 -1.58
CA PRO A 7 -10.87 1.85 -2.22
C PRO A 7 -10.85 3.07 -1.29
N THR A 8 -10.78 4.26 -1.89
CA THR A 8 -10.78 5.53 -1.17
C THR A 8 -12.20 5.92 -0.74
N TYR A 9 -12.38 6.11 0.56
CA TYR A 9 -13.58 6.65 1.19
C TYR A 9 -13.21 7.89 2.00
N TYR A 10 -13.74 9.06 1.62
CA TYR A 10 -13.42 10.35 2.26
C TYR A 10 -11.90 10.62 2.39
N GLY A 11 -11.12 10.24 1.37
CA GLY A 11 -9.66 10.41 1.37
C GLY A 11 -8.89 9.43 2.27
N LEU A 12 -9.56 8.43 2.82
CA LEU A 12 -8.99 7.42 3.72
C LEU A 12 -9.37 6.00 3.25
N PRO A 13 -8.75 4.95 3.82
CA PRO A 13 -9.13 3.57 3.53
C PRO A 13 -10.58 3.28 3.95
N ALA A 14 -11.23 2.37 3.22
CA ALA A 14 -12.53 1.81 3.62
C ALA A 14 -12.50 1.27 5.07
N ALA A 15 -13.66 1.32 5.73
CA ALA A 15 -13.80 0.99 7.14
C ALA A 15 -13.31 -0.43 7.47
N GLU A 16 -13.47 -1.38 6.56
CA GLU A 16 -13.02 -2.77 6.69
C GLU A 16 -11.50 -2.86 6.73
N VAL A 17 -10.81 -2.12 5.86
CA VAL A 17 -9.35 -2.06 5.83
C VAL A 17 -8.82 -1.33 7.07
N LYS A 18 -9.46 -0.23 7.46
CA LYS A 18 -9.13 0.46 8.71
C LYS A 18 -9.33 -0.44 9.92
N SER A 19 -10.40 -1.21 9.98
CA SER A 19 -10.66 -2.17 11.06
C SER A 19 -9.61 -3.28 11.12
N LEU A 20 -9.14 -3.78 9.97
CA LEU A 20 -8.03 -4.73 9.89
C LEU A 20 -6.74 -4.14 10.48
N LEU A 21 -6.42 -2.90 10.12
CA LEU A 21 -5.26 -2.17 10.66
C LEU A 21 -5.40 -1.94 12.17
N ASP A 22 -6.56 -1.53 12.66
CA ASP A 22 -6.79 -1.30 14.10
C ASP A 22 -6.63 -2.60 14.91
N LYS A 23 -7.21 -3.70 14.44
CA LYS A 23 -7.07 -5.02 15.07
C LYS A 23 -5.64 -5.55 15.02
N SER A 24 -4.80 -5.04 14.12
CA SER A 24 -3.40 -5.46 14.01
C SER A 24 -2.52 -4.96 15.15
N VAL A 25 -3.02 -4.07 16.03
CA VAL A 25 -2.30 -3.60 17.24
C VAL A 25 -1.79 -4.75 18.12
N LYS A 26 -2.48 -5.89 18.15
CA LYS A 26 -2.02 -7.12 18.84
C LYS A 26 -0.67 -7.67 18.34
N HIS A 27 -0.22 -7.20 17.18
CA HIS A 27 1.06 -7.53 16.55
C HIS A 27 2.07 -6.39 16.60
N HIS A 28 1.80 -5.31 17.35
CA HIS A 28 2.73 -4.19 17.50
C HIS A 28 4.13 -4.66 17.91
N GLY A 29 5.17 -4.12 17.28
CA GLY A 29 6.57 -4.55 17.43
C GLY A 29 6.93 -5.89 16.76
N LYS A 30 5.98 -6.82 16.58
CA LYS A 30 6.22 -8.17 16.01
C LYS A 30 6.36 -8.18 14.48
N LEU A 31 6.06 -7.05 13.84
CA LEU A 31 6.11 -6.91 12.38
C LEU A 31 7.31 -6.09 11.90
N SER A 32 8.18 -5.67 12.82
CA SER A 32 9.36 -4.86 12.52
C SER A 32 10.30 -5.56 11.52
N GLY A 33 10.86 -4.79 10.59
CA GLY A 33 11.77 -5.27 9.54
C GLY A 33 11.10 -6.06 8.41
N LYS A 34 9.81 -6.40 8.53
CA LYS A 34 9.06 -7.03 7.42
C LYS A 34 8.74 -5.98 6.35
N VAL A 35 8.74 -6.40 5.09
CA VAL A 35 8.39 -5.49 3.98
C VAL A 35 6.88 -5.23 3.92
N GLY A 36 6.51 -3.97 3.69
CA GLY A 36 5.15 -3.48 3.51
C GLY A 36 4.98 -2.68 2.21
N GLY A 37 3.75 -2.52 1.76
CA GLY A 37 3.37 -1.65 0.65
C GLY A 37 1.86 -1.38 0.64
N ALA A 38 1.44 -0.43 -0.19
CA ALA A 38 0.05 -0.03 -0.29
C ALA A 38 -0.38 0.26 -1.74
N PHE A 39 -1.67 0.18 -2.02
CA PHE A 39 -2.29 0.64 -3.26
C PHE A 39 -3.72 1.14 -2.98
N ALA A 40 -4.27 1.95 -3.88
CA ALA A 40 -5.64 2.46 -3.72
C ALA A 40 -6.40 2.52 -5.05
N SER A 41 -7.71 2.71 -4.93
CA SER A 41 -8.57 3.05 -6.07
C SER A 41 -9.61 4.11 -5.70
N SER A 42 -9.97 4.97 -6.64
CA SER A 42 -11.01 5.99 -6.45
C SER A 42 -11.86 6.17 -7.71
N ALA A 43 -12.97 6.90 -7.59
CA ALA A 43 -13.77 7.30 -8.75
C ALA A 43 -13.16 8.46 -9.55
N ASN A 44 -12.37 9.33 -8.91
CA ASN A 44 -11.84 10.57 -9.50
C ASN A 44 -10.32 10.64 -9.40
N ILE A 45 -9.67 11.28 -10.38
CA ILE A 45 -8.21 11.52 -10.40
C ILE A 45 -7.72 12.13 -9.08
N GLY A 46 -8.37 13.22 -8.64
CA GLY A 46 -8.12 13.88 -7.35
C GLY A 46 -8.94 13.30 -6.19
N GLY A 47 -9.30 12.02 -6.24
CA GLY A 47 -10.26 11.40 -5.32
C GLY A 47 -9.72 11.02 -3.94
N GLY A 48 -8.49 11.41 -3.59
CA GLY A 48 -7.85 11.08 -2.30
C GLY A 48 -7.06 9.77 -2.31
N ASN A 49 -6.60 9.31 -3.48
CA ASN A 49 -5.79 8.10 -3.60
C ASN A 49 -4.48 8.21 -2.81
N GLU A 50 -3.75 9.31 -2.96
CA GLU A 50 -2.48 9.51 -2.26
C GLU A 50 -2.65 9.49 -0.75
N THR A 51 -3.67 10.18 -0.22
CA THR A 51 -3.95 10.20 1.22
C THR A 51 -4.39 8.82 1.73
N THR A 52 -5.11 8.04 0.91
CA THR A 52 -5.49 6.66 1.25
C THR A 52 -4.26 5.75 1.31
N VAL A 53 -3.37 5.83 0.32
CA VAL A 53 -2.11 5.07 0.30
C VAL A 53 -1.25 5.47 1.50
N LEU A 54 -1.09 6.77 1.76
CA LEU A 54 -0.32 7.28 2.90
C LEU A 54 -0.88 6.79 4.24
N ALA A 55 -2.19 6.83 4.46
CA ALA A 55 -2.79 6.32 5.69
C ALA A 55 -2.50 4.82 5.95
N ILE A 56 -2.48 4.01 4.89
CA ILE A 56 -2.06 2.60 4.99
C ILE A 56 -0.57 2.51 5.30
N LEU A 57 0.27 3.29 4.61
CA LEU A 57 1.72 3.30 4.82
C LEU A 57 2.09 3.76 6.24
N GLU A 58 1.40 4.76 6.79
CA GLU A 58 1.56 5.22 8.18
C GLU A 58 1.36 4.07 9.16
N ALA A 59 0.27 3.31 9.02
CA ALA A 59 0.04 2.14 9.86
C ALA A 59 1.14 1.08 9.73
N LEU A 60 1.65 0.85 8.50
CA LEU A 60 2.76 -0.08 8.28
C LEU A 60 4.08 0.43 8.87
N LEU A 61 4.35 1.73 8.78
CA LEU A 61 5.52 2.38 9.37
C LEU A 61 5.48 2.29 10.90
N ILE A 62 4.32 2.52 11.53
CA ILE A 62 4.12 2.35 12.98
C ILE A 62 4.37 0.89 13.41
N HIS A 63 4.07 -0.09 12.54
CA HIS A 63 4.42 -1.49 12.76
C HIS A 63 5.91 -1.82 12.56
N GLY A 64 6.74 -0.83 12.20
CA GLY A 64 8.17 -0.99 11.92
C GLY A 64 8.47 -1.66 10.58
N ARG A 65 7.52 -1.64 9.63
CA ARG A 65 7.72 -2.27 8.32
C ARG A 65 8.61 -1.41 7.42
N THR A 66 9.43 -2.08 6.60
CA THR A 66 10.21 -1.43 5.56
C THR A 66 9.34 -1.22 4.32
N ILE A 67 9.21 0.04 3.88
CA ILE A 67 8.39 0.41 2.72
C ILE A 67 9.28 0.67 1.51
N CYS A 68 8.83 0.25 0.32
CA CYS A 68 9.42 0.68 -0.94
C CYS A 68 8.40 1.46 -1.78
N GLY A 69 8.80 2.64 -2.24
CA GLY A 69 8.08 3.40 -3.26
C GLY A 69 8.50 3.02 -4.69
N ASP A 70 7.99 3.79 -5.65
CA ASP A 70 8.31 3.63 -7.07
C ASP A 70 8.66 4.97 -7.74
N SER A 71 9.90 5.13 -8.18
CA SER A 71 10.34 6.36 -8.86
C SER A 71 9.86 6.48 -10.31
N LYS A 72 9.23 5.44 -10.89
CA LYS A 72 8.85 5.39 -12.32
C LYS A 72 7.34 5.41 -12.56
N GLY A 73 6.52 5.63 -11.54
CA GLY A 73 5.06 5.70 -11.66
C GLY A 73 4.47 6.27 -10.38
N ASP A 74 3.36 5.70 -9.93
CA ASP A 74 2.67 6.15 -8.72
C ASP A 74 3.60 5.98 -7.50
N HIS A 75 4.09 7.09 -6.94
CA HIS A 75 5.29 7.11 -6.10
C HIS A 75 5.13 6.38 -4.77
N TYR A 76 3.99 6.59 -4.11
CA TYR A 76 3.70 5.98 -2.80
C TYR A 76 3.16 4.55 -2.93
N GLY A 77 2.52 4.24 -4.06
CA GLY A 77 1.90 2.95 -4.33
C GLY A 77 0.95 3.06 -5.53
N PRO A 78 0.62 1.95 -6.20
CA PRO A 78 -0.27 1.95 -7.36
C PRO A 78 -1.64 2.57 -7.08
N VAL A 79 -2.16 3.31 -8.06
CA VAL A 79 -3.48 3.94 -8.00
C VAL A 79 -4.30 3.62 -9.25
N SER A 80 -5.53 3.13 -9.03
CA SER A 80 -6.52 2.92 -10.08
C SER A 80 -7.62 3.97 -10.00
N ILE A 81 -7.96 4.60 -11.12
CA ILE A 81 -9.22 5.35 -11.24
C ILE A 81 -10.23 4.41 -11.86
N GLU A 82 -11.36 4.20 -11.19
CA GLU A 82 -12.33 3.18 -11.59
C GLU A 82 -11.64 1.81 -11.76
N LYS A 83 -11.95 1.09 -12.83
CA LYS A 83 -11.30 -0.17 -13.19
C LYS A 83 -9.86 0.04 -13.67
N PRO A 84 -8.93 -0.90 -13.38
CA PRO A 84 -7.58 -0.86 -13.90
C PRO A 84 -7.53 -0.81 -15.43
N ASP A 85 -6.63 0.01 -15.96
CA ASP A 85 -6.20 0.01 -17.36
C ASP A 85 -4.80 -0.62 -17.49
N ASP A 86 -4.29 -0.72 -18.73
CA ASP A 86 -2.94 -1.27 -19.02
C ASP A 86 -1.82 -0.55 -18.24
N ARG A 87 -1.98 0.74 -17.95
CA ARG A 87 -1.00 1.51 -17.17
C ARG A 87 -1.02 1.01 -15.73
N VAL A 88 -2.20 0.93 -15.12
CA VAL A 88 -2.39 0.44 -13.74
C VAL A 88 -1.84 -0.97 -13.61
N GLU A 89 -2.15 -1.88 -14.55
CA GLU A 89 -1.64 -3.25 -14.52
C GLU A 89 -0.10 -3.30 -14.55
N LYS A 90 0.54 -2.54 -15.44
CA LYS A 90 2.01 -2.45 -15.52
C LYS A 90 2.62 -1.91 -14.24
N VAL A 91 2.01 -0.89 -13.64
CA VAL A 91 2.46 -0.30 -12.35
C VAL A 91 2.30 -1.31 -11.21
N CYS A 92 1.15 -1.99 -11.10
CA CYS A 92 0.91 -3.04 -10.11
C CYS A 92 1.91 -4.18 -10.20
N VAL A 93 2.16 -4.71 -11.41
CA VAL A 93 3.14 -5.78 -11.63
C VAL A 93 4.56 -5.32 -11.26
N ARG A 94 4.95 -4.11 -11.67
CA ARG A 94 6.26 -3.55 -11.34
C ARG A 94 6.43 -3.34 -9.83
N TYR A 95 5.41 -2.77 -9.17
CA TYR A 95 5.42 -2.53 -7.74
C TYR A 95 5.49 -3.84 -6.95
N GLY A 96 4.68 -4.84 -7.31
CA GLY A 96 4.73 -6.18 -6.73
C GLY A 96 6.10 -6.84 -6.86
N LYS A 97 6.73 -6.76 -8.06
CA LYS A 97 8.10 -7.25 -8.27
C LYS A 97 9.12 -6.54 -7.38
N ARG A 98 8.99 -5.22 -7.18
CA ARG A 98 9.87 -4.44 -6.28
C ARG A 98 9.72 -4.88 -4.82
N VAL A 99 8.48 -5.00 -4.32
CA VAL A 99 8.19 -5.47 -2.95
C VAL A 99 8.72 -6.89 -2.73
N ALA A 100 8.54 -7.78 -3.71
CA ALA A 100 9.04 -9.15 -3.65
C ALA A 100 10.58 -9.19 -3.65
N ALA A 101 11.23 -8.44 -4.54
CA ALA A 101 12.69 -8.35 -4.62
C ALA A 101 13.29 -7.78 -3.32
N LEU A 102 12.68 -6.74 -2.74
CA LEU A 102 13.10 -6.21 -1.45
C LEU A 102 12.90 -7.23 -0.32
N THR A 103 11.76 -7.94 -0.31
CA THR A 103 11.52 -9.01 0.67
C THR A 103 12.63 -10.06 0.61
N LYS A 104 12.94 -10.56 -0.60
CA LYS A 104 14.00 -11.56 -0.81
C LYS A 104 15.37 -11.05 -0.37
N LYS A 105 15.68 -9.78 -0.67
CA LYS A 105 16.95 -9.17 -0.28
C LYS A 105 17.13 -9.09 1.24
N LEU A 106 16.04 -8.84 1.98
CA LEU A 106 16.10 -8.68 3.44
C LEU A 106 15.99 -10.00 4.21
N HIS A 107 15.32 -11.02 3.65
CA HIS A 107 14.92 -12.21 4.39
C HIS A 107 15.33 -13.56 3.77
N GLY A 108 16.03 -13.56 2.62
CA GLY A 108 16.41 -14.78 1.89
C GLY A 108 15.31 -15.31 0.98
#